data_AF-A0A811SKN3-F1
#
_entry.id   AF-A0A811SKN3-F1
#
_cell.length_a   1.000
_cell.length_b   1.000
_cell.length_c   1.000
_cell.angle_alpha   90.00
_cell.angle_beta   90.00
_cell.angle_gamma   90.00
#
_symmetry.space_group_name_H-M   'P 1'
#
loop_
_entity.id
_entity.type
_entity.pdbx_description
1 polymer ?
#
loop_
_entity_poly.entity_id
_entity_poly.type
_entity_poly.pdbx_seq_one_letter_code
_entity_poly.pdbx_strand_id
1 'polypeptide(L)'
;MPPLGLGAAEAAWEAHAQPPGSLTLSQSQGHDSTFLGWIIGGDADDVAMPGVMDDHHHSHSVLHDLDHIPSSSSSSSVLPPFQPHVVHHSTHAAFPPFDTPPKPHHPPMPASPPKQTPPAGLLKPKPEAPGTDDAATAVDQLAEAARLAEAGDVFGAREILARLNYLLPPAHAAGATVTPLLRSAFYFKEALRAALSTTTTTTTADASSPVDVLLKIDAYKAFSEVCPVLQFAHFTCVQAVLDELGGAACIHVLDFDIGVGEQWASLMQELARRRPGATLKVTALVSTASQSHHPLELQLVHENLSNFAAETRVPFQLAFFDLDAMDPAELLAITAADAVAVHLPSGSVHAPAVPSVLHLVRRLGAKLIVSVDRSCDRGQLPFAAHLFQAFQSCVFLLESLDAVGTASDVAAKIERFLIQPRIDRCVAERYRAAAAGDKTPPWRAMLASAGFVPVQASSFAEAQAESLLKKVPVRGFRVEKRAGSLVLHWQRGELLSVSAWRC
;
A
#
# COMPACT_ATOMS: atom_id res chain seq x y z
N MET A 1 -32.76 -56.53 11.17
CA MET A 1 -34.17 -56.29 10.82
C MET A 1 -34.22 -55.31 9.66
N PRO A 2 -34.82 -55.69 8.54
CA PRO A 2 -35.13 -54.83 7.40
C PRO A 2 -36.50 -54.10 7.60
N PRO A 3 -36.93 -53.24 6.66
CA PRO A 3 -37.72 -52.02 6.88
C PRO A 3 -39.22 -52.18 6.53
N LEU A 4 -40.04 -51.17 6.81
CA LEU A 4 -41.31 -50.94 6.11
C LEU A 4 -41.66 -49.44 6.09
N GLY A 5 -41.71 -48.86 4.89
CA GLY A 5 -42.50 -47.67 4.58
C GLY A 5 -43.85 -48.06 3.99
N LEU A 6 -44.75 -47.08 3.86
CA LEU A 6 -46.00 -46.97 3.07
C LEU A 6 -47.00 -46.14 3.92
N GLY A 7 -47.75 -45.16 3.42
CA GLY A 7 -48.05 -44.82 2.04
C GLY A 7 -48.67 -43.42 1.91
N ALA A 8 -48.94 -43.08 0.65
CA ALA A 8 -49.39 -41.79 0.15
C ALA A 8 -50.91 -41.71 -0.06
N ALA A 9 -51.34 -40.50 -0.48
CA ALA A 9 -52.61 -40.13 -1.14
C ALA A 9 -53.83 -39.98 -0.21
N GLU A 10 -54.78 -39.06 -0.37
CA GLU A 10 -55.12 -38.08 -1.42
C GLU A 10 -56.27 -37.23 -0.82
N ALA A 11 -56.37 -35.93 -1.11
CA ALA A 11 -57.67 -35.23 -1.28
C ALA A 11 -57.47 -33.78 -1.72
N ALA A 12 -58.06 -33.48 -2.87
CA ALA A 12 -58.06 -32.22 -3.57
C ALA A 12 -58.96 -31.15 -2.93
N TRP A 13 -58.61 -29.88 -3.17
CA TRP A 13 -59.58 -28.85 -3.57
C TRP A 13 -58.86 -27.78 -4.39
N GLU A 14 -59.31 -27.59 -5.63
CA GLU A 14 -59.02 -26.43 -6.48
C GLU A 14 -60.02 -25.31 -6.16
N ALA A 15 -59.54 -24.06 -6.14
CA ALA A 15 -60.34 -22.92 -6.59
C ALA A 15 -59.43 -21.79 -7.10
N HIS A 16 -59.68 -21.40 -8.34
CA HIS A 16 -59.02 -20.36 -9.12
C HIS A 16 -59.08 -18.94 -8.53
N ALA A 17 -58.01 -18.16 -8.76
CA ALA A 17 -58.11 -16.75 -9.16
C ALA A 17 -56.83 -16.32 -9.92
N GLN A 18 -57.02 -15.70 -11.09
CA GLN A 18 -55.99 -15.15 -11.99
C GLN A 18 -55.38 -13.82 -11.49
N PRO A 19 -54.24 -13.35 -12.07
CA PRO A 19 -53.29 -12.43 -11.44
C PRO A 19 -53.48 -10.96 -11.83
N PRO A 20 -52.80 -10.03 -11.12
CA PRO A 20 -52.12 -8.97 -11.85
C PRO A 20 -50.72 -8.64 -11.31
N GLY A 21 -49.84 -8.18 -12.21
CA GLY A 21 -48.82 -7.19 -11.88
C GLY A 21 -47.39 -7.70 -11.71
N SER A 22 -46.65 -7.72 -12.82
CA SER A 22 -45.19 -7.66 -12.84
C SER A 22 -44.71 -6.43 -12.06
N LEU A 23 -44.05 -6.63 -10.92
CA LEU A 23 -43.22 -5.61 -10.28
C LEU A 23 -41.76 -5.93 -10.53
N THR A 24 -41.15 -5.04 -11.29
CA THR A 24 -39.73 -4.91 -11.59
C THR A 24 -38.89 -4.97 -10.31
N LEU A 25 -37.90 -5.88 -10.29
CA LEU A 25 -36.78 -5.84 -9.35
C LEU A 25 -36.04 -4.50 -9.52
N SER A 26 -36.24 -3.60 -8.56
CA SER A 26 -35.29 -2.52 -8.30
C SER A 26 -33.96 -3.17 -7.90
N GLN A 27 -32.97 -3.07 -8.79
CA GLN A 27 -31.59 -3.33 -8.41
C GLN A 27 -31.21 -2.30 -7.36
N SER A 28 -31.12 -2.72 -6.10
CA SER A 28 -30.42 -1.94 -5.10
C SER A 28 -28.95 -1.92 -5.50
N GLN A 29 -28.46 -0.77 -5.98
CA GLN A 29 -27.03 -0.50 -6.04
C GLN A 29 -26.49 -0.66 -4.62
N GLY A 30 -25.76 -1.75 -4.40
CA GLY A 30 -25.06 -1.97 -3.14
C GLY A 30 -23.91 -0.99 -3.08
N HIS A 31 -23.99 0.01 -2.20
CA HIS A 31 -22.84 0.84 -1.87
C HIS A 31 -21.72 -0.06 -1.33
N ASP A 32 -20.53 0.05 -1.92
CA ASP A 32 -19.32 -0.61 -1.41
C ASP A 32 -18.95 -0.01 -0.05
N SER A 33 -19.25 -0.75 1.02
CA SER A 33 -19.04 -0.32 2.42
C SER A 33 -17.64 -0.63 2.96
N THR A 34 -16.69 -0.94 2.08
CA THR A 34 -15.31 -1.24 2.47
C THR A 34 -14.54 0.05 2.81
N PHE A 35 -13.58 -0.01 3.75
CA PHE A 35 -12.75 1.13 4.11
C PHE A 35 -12.05 1.79 2.90
N LEU A 36 -11.70 1.02 1.87
CA LEU A 36 -11.15 1.59 0.62
C LEU A 36 -12.21 2.27 -0.25
N GLY A 37 -13.46 1.80 -0.22
CA GLY A 37 -14.61 2.51 -0.80
C GLY A 37 -14.87 3.87 -0.15
N TRP A 38 -14.59 3.98 1.16
CA TRP A 38 -14.68 5.25 1.89
C TRP A 38 -13.62 6.25 1.42
N ILE A 39 -12.41 5.76 1.18
CA ILE A 39 -11.29 6.60 0.75
C ILE A 39 -11.52 7.17 -0.66
N ILE A 40 -12.09 6.39 -1.58
CA ILE A 40 -12.13 6.73 -3.02
C ILE A 40 -13.53 7.14 -3.52
N GLY A 41 -14.58 6.92 -2.72
CA GLY A 41 -15.97 7.10 -3.13
C GLY A 41 -16.45 5.91 -4.00
N GLY A 42 -17.68 5.45 -3.77
CA GLY A 42 -18.29 4.38 -4.57
C GLY A 42 -18.76 4.87 -5.94
N ASP A 43 -18.47 4.06 -6.96
CA ASP A 43 -18.79 4.14 -8.40
C ASP A 43 -18.27 5.35 -9.22
N ALA A 44 -17.31 5.03 -10.08
CA ALA A 44 -17.05 5.76 -11.32
C ALA A 44 -17.78 5.01 -12.46
N ASP A 45 -19.00 5.45 -12.78
CA ASP A 45 -19.66 5.09 -14.04
C ASP A 45 -19.96 6.36 -14.86
N ASP A 46 -19.49 6.32 -16.11
CA ASP A 46 -19.79 7.15 -17.29
C ASP A 46 -20.07 8.65 -17.10
N VAL A 47 -19.04 9.47 -17.39
CA VAL A 47 -19.24 10.75 -18.09
C VAL A 47 -18.71 10.62 -19.51
N ALA A 48 -19.55 10.06 -20.37
CA ALA A 48 -19.48 10.33 -21.79
C ALA A 48 -19.69 11.84 -22.01
N MET A 49 -18.63 12.54 -22.40
CA MET A 49 -18.71 13.93 -22.86
C MET A 49 -19.51 13.99 -24.18
N PRO A 50 -20.65 14.70 -24.27
CA PRO A 50 -21.25 14.97 -25.55
C PRO A 50 -20.49 16.11 -26.23
N GLY A 51 -20.00 15.85 -27.43
CA GLY A 51 -19.42 16.87 -28.29
C GLY A 51 -20.46 17.88 -28.77
N VAL A 52 -20.05 19.15 -28.85
CA VAL A 52 -20.67 20.15 -29.71
C VAL A 52 -19.54 20.95 -30.37
N MET A 53 -19.57 20.96 -31.70
CA MET A 53 -18.70 21.71 -32.61
C MET A 53 -18.97 23.23 -32.54
N ASP A 54 -17.89 23.97 -32.78
CA ASP A 54 -17.75 25.27 -33.44
C ASP A 54 -18.73 26.41 -33.12
N ASP A 55 -18.19 27.53 -32.64
CA ASP A 55 -18.10 28.71 -33.51
C ASP A 55 -17.09 29.76 -33.04
N HIS A 56 -16.51 30.44 -34.04
CA HIS A 56 -15.51 31.49 -33.95
C HIS A 56 -15.98 32.73 -33.16
N HIS A 57 -15.09 33.35 -32.37
CA HIS A 57 -14.62 34.71 -32.67
C HIS A 57 -13.47 35.22 -31.79
N HIS A 58 -12.67 36.01 -32.48
CA HIS A 58 -11.47 36.74 -32.13
C HIS A 58 -11.61 37.84 -31.06
N SER A 59 -10.54 37.95 -30.25
CA SER A 59 -9.78 39.19 -29.98
C SER A 59 -9.93 39.99 -28.67
N HIS A 60 -8.74 40.49 -28.27
CA HIS A 60 -8.36 41.56 -27.33
C HIS A 60 -8.42 41.21 -25.82
N SER A 61 -7.27 41.00 -25.15
CA SER A 61 -6.30 42.00 -24.68
C SER A 61 -6.92 42.99 -23.69
N VAL A 62 -6.45 43.00 -22.44
CA VAL A 62 -5.70 44.12 -21.83
C VAL A 62 -5.30 43.76 -20.38
N LEU A 63 -4.03 44.05 -20.10
CA LEU A 63 -3.28 44.02 -18.84
C LEU A 63 -3.71 45.12 -17.84
N HIS A 64 -3.09 45.05 -16.65
CA HIS A 64 -3.02 46.04 -15.54
C HIS A 64 -4.06 45.84 -14.43
N ASP A 65 -3.73 45.90 -13.14
CA ASP A 65 -2.45 46.09 -12.45
C ASP A 65 -2.61 45.65 -10.98
N LEU A 66 -1.48 45.40 -10.35
CA LEU A 66 -1.29 45.10 -8.95
C LEU A 66 -1.54 46.30 -8.01
N ASP A 67 -1.66 45.94 -6.73
CA ASP A 67 -1.42 46.72 -5.52
C ASP A 67 -2.55 47.60 -4.97
N HIS A 68 -3.18 47.13 -3.88
CA HIS A 68 -3.11 47.80 -2.57
C HIS A 68 -3.69 46.93 -1.45
N ILE A 69 -2.87 46.67 -0.43
CA ILE A 69 -3.29 46.26 0.93
C ILE A 69 -3.25 47.52 1.81
N PRO A 70 -4.22 47.72 2.72
CA PRO A 70 -3.83 47.80 4.13
C PRO A 70 -4.75 47.00 5.07
N SER A 71 -4.09 46.49 6.11
CA SER A 71 -4.58 45.78 7.29
C SER A 71 -5.56 46.58 8.18
N SER A 72 -6.63 45.94 8.69
CA SER A 72 -6.86 45.71 10.15
C SER A 72 -8.27 45.18 10.49
N SER A 73 -8.33 44.42 11.59
CA SER A 73 -9.45 44.16 12.53
C SER A 73 -10.59 43.18 12.16
N SER A 74 -10.51 42.00 12.79
CA SER A 74 -11.54 41.30 13.58
C SER A 74 -13.03 41.50 13.25
N SER A 75 -13.67 40.44 12.76
CA SER A 75 -15.04 40.07 13.15
C SER A 75 -15.27 38.57 12.94
N SER A 76 -15.92 37.94 13.91
CA SER A 76 -16.26 36.53 13.88
C SER A 76 -17.44 36.30 12.92
N SER A 77 -17.35 35.32 12.02
CA SER A 77 -18.53 34.77 11.37
C SER A 77 -18.57 33.25 11.56
N VAL A 78 -19.44 32.86 12.48
CA VAL A 78 -19.93 31.49 12.68
C VAL A 78 -20.66 31.05 11.40
N LEU A 79 -20.18 30.00 10.75
CA LEU A 79 -20.96 29.26 9.75
C LEU A 79 -21.83 28.21 10.46
N PRO A 80 -23.06 27.96 9.99
CA PRO A 80 -23.99 27.05 10.68
C PRO A 80 -23.52 25.59 10.56
N PRO A 81 -23.87 24.71 11.51
CA PRO A 81 -23.51 23.31 11.45
C PRO A 81 -24.32 22.58 10.37
N PHE A 82 -23.63 21.79 9.55
CA PHE A 82 -24.24 20.82 8.65
C PHE A 82 -24.92 19.72 9.49
N GLN A 83 -26.22 19.47 9.27
CA GLN A 83 -26.91 18.32 9.84
C GLN A 83 -26.74 17.12 8.90
N PRO A 84 -26.15 16.00 9.32
CA PRO A 84 -26.18 14.78 8.52
C PRO A 84 -27.55 14.11 8.65
N HIS A 85 -28.15 13.79 7.50
CA HIS A 85 -29.31 12.91 7.42
C HIS A 85 -28.95 11.52 7.96
N VAL A 86 -29.64 11.10 9.01
CA VAL A 86 -29.59 9.71 9.51
C VAL A 86 -30.38 8.84 8.54
N VAL A 87 -29.69 8.05 7.74
CA VAL A 87 -30.29 6.96 6.98
C VAL A 87 -30.07 5.67 7.75
N HIS A 88 -31.16 5.09 8.26
CA HIS A 88 -31.18 3.75 8.82
C HIS A 88 -31.18 2.74 7.68
N HIS A 89 -30.09 2.00 7.42
CA HIS A 89 -30.16 0.73 6.67
C HIS A 89 -29.11 -0.29 7.09
N SER A 90 -29.47 -1.55 6.80
CA SER A 90 -29.05 -2.79 7.45
C SER A 90 -27.71 -3.35 7.00
N THR A 91 -27.10 -4.10 7.92
CA THR A 91 -25.92 -4.96 7.83
C THR A 91 -25.84 -5.84 6.58
N HIS A 92 -24.71 -5.81 5.86
CA HIS A 92 -23.71 -6.89 5.78
C HIS A 92 -22.63 -6.63 4.72
N ALA A 93 -21.40 -6.35 5.17
CA ALA A 93 -20.17 -6.83 4.54
C ALA A 93 -19.25 -7.30 5.69
N ALA A 94 -19.54 -8.48 6.21
CA ALA A 94 -18.67 -9.16 7.16
C ALA A 94 -17.59 -9.94 6.40
N PHE A 95 -16.42 -10.11 7.02
CA PHE A 95 -15.51 -11.21 6.68
C PHE A 95 -16.31 -12.51 6.47
N PRO A 96 -16.12 -13.27 5.38
CA PRO A 96 -16.87 -14.50 5.20
C PRO A 96 -16.44 -15.53 6.26
N PRO A 97 -17.38 -16.19 6.96
CA PRO A 97 -17.06 -17.42 7.69
C PRO A 97 -16.73 -18.52 6.67
N PHE A 98 -15.58 -19.16 6.83
CA PHE A 98 -15.11 -20.21 5.92
C PHE A 98 -15.66 -21.56 6.37
N ASP A 99 -16.73 -22.03 5.72
CA ASP A 99 -17.04 -23.45 5.59
C ASP A 99 -17.96 -23.67 4.37
N THR A 100 -17.38 -24.12 3.25
CA THR A 100 -17.90 -25.10 2.25
C THR A 100 -17.27 -24.91 0.85
N PRO A 101 -17.01 -25.99 0.09
CA PRO A 101 -16.31 -25.93 -1.21
C PRO A 101 -17.28 -25.74 -2.41
N PRO A 102 -16.89 -25.02 -3.49
CA PRO A 102 -17.73 -24.89 -4.67
C PRO A 102 -17.48 -26.00 -5.71
N LYS A 103 -18.57 -26.42 -6.39
CA LYS A 103 -18.57 -27.31 -7.57
C LYS A 103 -18.42 -26.50 -8.87
N PRO A 104 -17.85 -27.06 -9.96
CA PRO A 104 -17.65 -26.36 -11.22
C PRO A 104 -18.85 -26.53 -12.18
N HIS A 105 -19.28 -25.43 -12.82
CA HIS A 105 -20.13 -25.46 -14.00
C HIS A 105 -19.65 -24.43 -15.03
N HIS A 106 -19.28 -24.90 -16.22
CA HIS A 106 -19.04 -24.09 -17.43
C HIS A 106 -20.09 -24.41 -18.48
N PRO A 107 -20.60 -23.41 -19.22
CA PRO A 107 -21.07 -23.60 -20.58
C PRO A 107 -20.19 -22.84 -21.61
N PRO A 108 -20.09 -23.33 -22.86
CA PRO A 108 -19.23 -22.72 -23.89
C PRO A 108 -19.95 -21.60 -24.67
N MET A 109 -19.20 -20.58 -25.10
CA MET A 109 -19.67 -19.54 -26.03
C MET A 109 -19.17 -19.78 -27.48
N PRO A 110 -19.88 -19.28 -28.51
CA PRO A 110 -19.66 -19.63 -29.91
C PRO A 110 -18.68 -18.72 -30.65
N ALA A 111 -18.12 -19.24 -31.75
CA ALA A 111 -17.11 -18.62 -32.60
C ALA A 111 -17.65 -17.45 -33.47
N SER A 112 -16.81 -16.44 -33.70
CA SER A 112 -17.05 -15.32 -34.62
C SER A 112 -16.16 -15.38 -35.87
N PRO A 113 -16.58 -14.83 -37.03
CA PRO A 113 -15.96 -15.05 -38.34
C PRO A 113 -14.76 -14.11 -38.65
N PRO A 114 -13.96 -14.38 -39.70
CA PRO A 114 -12.64 -13.77 -39.89
C PRO A 114 -12.73 -12.37 -40.50
N LYS A 115 -11.90 -11.43 -40.01
CA LYS A 115 -11.71 -10.10 -40.60
C LYS A 115 -10.49 -10.08 -41.53
N GLN A 116 -10.70 -9.48 -42.71
CA GLN A 116 -9.73 -9.28 -43.79
C GLN A 116 -8.69 -8.20 -43.45
N THR A 117 -7.46 -8.40 -43.92
CA THR A 117 -6.32 -7.48 -43.82
C THR A 117 -6.27 -6.43 -44.93
N PRO A 118 -5.97 -5.15 -44.64
CA PRO A 118 -5.54 -4.17 -45.63
C PRO A 118 -3.99 -4.09 -45.76
N PRO A 119 -3.45 -3.47 -46.82
CA PRO A 119 -2.09 -3.70 -47.30
C PRO A 119 -1.01 -2.84 -46.62
N ALA A 120 0.23 -3.32 -46.76
CA ALA A 120 1.46 -2.82 -46.15
C ALA A 120 1.86 -1.41 -46.62
N GLY A 121 2.21 -0.56 -45.65
CA GLY A 121 2.87 0.72 -45.87
C GLY A 121 3.89 1.03 -44.76
N LEU A 122 5.13 1.26 -45.18
CA LEU A 122 6.29 1.83 -44.47
C LEU A 122 6.41 1.59 -42.95
N LEU A 123 7.10 0.51 -42.60
CA LEU A 123 7.58 0.23 -41.24
C LEU A 123 8.62 1.27 -40.82
N LYS A 124 8.29 2.10 -39.83
CA LYS A 124 9.30 2.59 -38.88
C LYS A 124 9.80 1.37 -38.08
N PRO A 125 11.09 1.25 -37.75
CA PRO A 125 11.58 0.12 -36.97
C PRO A 125 10.82 0.07 -35.64
N LYS A 126 10.09 -1.04 -35.45
CA LYS A 126 9.51 -1.39 -34.16
C LYS A 126 10.69 -1.59 -33.20
N PRO A 127 10.69 -1.01 -31.99
CA PRO A 127 11.70 -1.36 -31.00
C PRO A 127 11.59 -2.87 -30.74
N GLU A 128 12.58 -3.62 -31.20
CA GLU A 128 12.71 -5.03 -30.86
C GLU A 128 12.90 -5.13 -29.36
N ALA A 129 12.26 -6.13 -28.75
CA ALA A 129 12.49 -6.40 -27.34
C ALA A 129 13.99 -6.72 -27.17
N PRO A 130 14.67 -6.15 -26.16
CA PRO A 130 16.08 -6.41 -25.92
C PRO A 130 16.31 -7.92 -25.79
N GLY A 131 17.36 -8.43 -26.45
CA GLY A 131 17.73 -9.83 -26.36
C GLY A 131 18.08 -10.22 -24.93
N THR A 132 18.09 -11.52 -24.62
CA THR A 132 18.55 -12.02 -23.31
C THR A 132 19.94 -11.51 -22.93
N ASP A 133 20.81 -11.32 -23.94
CA ASP A 133 22.17 -10.78 -23.76
C ASP A 133 22.18 -9.29 -23.40
N ASP A 134 21.25 -8.50 -23.95
CA ASP A 134 21.12 -7.07 -23.65
C ASP A 134 20.61 -6.85 -22.22
N ALA A 135 19.69 -7.71 -21.77
CA ALA A 135 19.17 -7.65 -20.41
C ALA A 135 20.23 -8.00 -19.36
N ALA A 136 21.04 -9.04 -19.60
CA ALA A 136 22.17 -9.37 -18.74
C ALA A 136 23.19 -8.22 -18.71
N THR A 137 23.53 -7.67 -19.87
CA THR A 137 24.44 -6.52 -20.00
C THR A 137 23.95 -5.31 -19.21
N ALA A 138 22.66 -4.99 -19.28
CA ALA A 138 22.09 -3.86 -18.54
C ALA A 138 22.17 -4.05 -17.02
N VAL A 139 21.94 -5.27 -16.52
CA VAL A 139 22.06 -5.60 -15.10
C VAL A 139 23.52 -5.52 -14.63
N ASP A 140 24.46 -6.03 -15.42
CA ASP A 140 25.89 -5.97 -15.12
C ASP A 140 26.40 -4.52 -15.08
N GLN A 141 25.96 -3.69 -16.03
CA GLN A 141 26.27 -2.27 -16.04
C GLN A 141 25.67 -1.53 -14.85
N LEU A 142 24.44 -1.85 -14.43
CA LEU A 142 23.85 -1.27 -13.22
C LEU A 142 24.67 -1.63 -11.96
N ALA A 143 25.12 -2.88 -11.85
CA ALA A 143 25.97 -3.32 -10.76
C ALA A 143 27.35 -2.64 -10.77
N GLU A 144 27.94 -2.43 -11.95
CA GLU A 144 29.19 -1.67 -12.11
C GLU A 144 29.00 -0.21 -11.68
N ALA A 145 27.93 0.45 -12.13
CA ALA A 145 27.64 1.84 -11.74
C ALA A 145 27.52 1.99 -10.22
N ALA A 146 26.88 1.04 -9.55
CA ALA A 146 26.78 1.03 -8.09
C ALA A 146 28.14 0.83 -7.40
N ARG A 147 29.03 -0.01 -7.96
CA ARG A 147 30.40 -0.21 -7.45
C ARG A 147 31.28 1.03 -7.63
N LEU A 148 31.19 1.71 -8.78
CA LEU A 148 31.90 2.97 -9.01
C LEU A 148 31.40 4.07 -8.05
N ALA A 149 30.08 4.17 -7.87
CA ALA A 149 29.49 5.07 -6.89
C ALA A 149 29.98 4.81 -5.46
N GLU A 150 30.03 3.54 -5.03
CA GLU A 150 30.57 3.13 -3.73
C GLU A 150 32.05 3.48 -3.57
N ALA A 151 32.85 3.34 -4.64
CA ALA A 151 34.27 3.69 -4.66
C ALA A 151 34.53 5.21 -4.71
N GLY A 152 33.49 6.04 -4.81
CA GLY A 152 33.58 7.49 -4.93
C GLY A 152 33.81 7.99 -6.37
N ASP A 153 33.84 7.10 -7.36
CA ASP A 153 33.90 7.46 -8.79
C ASP A 153 32.49 7.80 -9.32
N VAL A 154 32.00 8.97 -8.89
CA VAL A 154 30.69 9.50 -9.29
C VAL A 154 30.64 9.77 -10.81
N PHE A 155 31.77 10.14 -11.42
CA PHE A 155 31.81 10.44 -12.85
C PHE A 155 31.67 9.16 -13.68
N GLY A 156 32.47 8.14 -13.41
CA GLY A 156 32.39 6.85 -14.09
C GLY A 156 31.03 6.18 -13.90
N ALA A 157 30.45 6.26 -12.69
CA ALA A 157 29.09 5.78 -12.42
C ALA A 157 28.06 6.49 -13.32
N ARG A 158 28.10 7.82 -13.41
CA ARG A 158 27.19 8.60 -14.27
C ARG A 158 27.36 8.28 -15.75
N GLU A 159 28.57 7.99 -16.22
CA GLU A 159 28.82 7.61 -17.61
C GLU A 159 28.13 6.28 -17.96
N ILE A 160 28.18 5.29 -17.06
CA ILE A 160 27.46 4.02 -17.22
C ILE A 160 25.94 4.26 -17.22
N LEU A 161 25.43 5.05 -16.26
CA LEU A 161 24.00 5.36 -16.17
C LEU A 161 23.49 6.07 -17.42
N ALA A 162 24.31 6.93 -18.04
CA ALA A 162 23.98 7.56 -19.31
C ALA A 162 23.90 6.54 -20.45
N ARG A 163 24.82 5.57 -20.52
CA ARG A 163 24.75 4.47 -21.51
C ARG A 163 23.52 3.59 -21.32
N LEU A 164 23.14 3.31 -20.08
CA LEU A 164 21.95 2.53 -19.75
C LEU A 164 20.65 3.16 -20.28
N ASN A 165 20.60 4.46 -20.58
CA ASN A 165 19.45 5.08 -21.25
C ASN A 165 19.15 4.51 -22.64
N TYR A 166 20.16 3.95 -23.32
CA TYR A 166 19.99 3.33 -24.63
C TYR A 166 19.63 1.84 -24.55
N LEU A 167 19.95 1.18 -23.42
CA LEU A 167 19.69 -0.26 -23.22
C LEU A 167 18.39 -0.52 -22.47
N LEU A 168 17.97 0.39 -21.61
CA LEU A 168 16.77 0.25 -20.79
C LEU A 168 15.64 1.08 -21.39
N PRO A 169 14.62 0.45 -22.00
CA PRO A 169 13.43 1.18 -22.41
C PRO A 169 12.73 1.77 -21.19
N PRO A 170 11.93 2.84 -21.36
CA PRO A 170 11.01 3.28 -20.31
C PRO A 170 10.17 2.11 -19.82
N ALA A 171 9.97 1.99 -18.50
CA ALA A 171 9.32 0.84 -17.87
C ALA A 171 7.95 0.47 -18.49
N HIS A 172 7.23 1.46 -19.04
CA HIS A 172 5.92 1.30 -19.66
C HIS A 172 5.89 1.82 -21.11
N ALA A 173 6.93 1.52 -21.90
CA ALA A 173 6.99 1.91 -23.30
C ALA A 173 5.81 1.33 -24.12
N ALA A 174 5.10 2.20 -24.85
CA ALA A 174 3.92 1.82 -25.61
C ALA A 174 4.25 0.74 -26.66
N GLY A 175 3.50 -0.37 -26.62
CA GLY A 175 3.59 -1.45 -27.61
C GLY A 175 4.72 -2.47 -27.38
N ALA A 176 5.43 -2.42 -26.24
CA ALA A 176 6.43 -3.41 -25.86
C ALA A 176 6.15 -3.99 -24.46
N THR A 177 6.23 -5.32 -24.33
CA THR A 177 6.22 -5.99 -23.02
C THR A 177 7.62 -5.89 -22.42
N VAL A 178 7.82 -4.98 -21.49
CA VAL A 178 9.09 -4.83 -20.75
C VAL A 178 9.05 -5.78 -19.55
N THR A 179 10.07 -6.63 -19.40
CA THR A 179 10.10 -7.64 -18.33
C THR A 179 10.25 -6.98 -16.94
N PRO A 180 9.77 -7.63 -15.86
CA PRO A 180 10.02 -7.22 -14.47
C PRO A 180 11.49 -6.90 -14.18
N LEU A 181 12.42 -7.67 -14.76
CA LEU A 181 13.86 -7.45 -14.64
C LEU A 181 14.29 -6.09 -15.19
N LEU A 182 13.87 -5.76 -16.40
CA LEU A 182 14.25 -4.52 -17.08
C LEU A 182 13.54 -3.30 -16.49
N ARG A 183 12.27 -3.43 -16.08
CA ARG A 183 11.57 -2.38 -15.33
C ARG A 183 12.27 -2.09 -14.01
N SER A 184 12.65 -3.14 -13.27
CA SER A 184 13.45 -2.98 -12.04
C SER A 184 14.78 -2.29 -12.32
N ALA A 185 15.50 -2.68 -13.38
CA ALA A 185 16.77 -2.07 -13.74
C ALA A 185 16.60 -0.59 -14.09
N PHE A 186 15.52 -0.25 -14.80
CA PHE A 186 15.16 1.13 -15.13
C PHE A 186 14.95 1.97 -13.86
N TYR A 187 14.14 1.52 -12.90
CA TYR A 187 13.89 2.26 -11.66
C TYR A 187 15.16 2.43 -10.82
N PHE A 188 15.95 1.37 -10.65
CA PHE A 188 17.20 1.45 -9.89
C PHE A 188 18.27 2.33 -10.55
N LYS A 189 18.32 2.33 -11.89
CA LYS A 189 19.17 3.26 -12.65
C LYS A 189 18.75 4.71 -12.40
N GLU A 190 17.46 5.02 -12.47
CA GLU A 190 16.95 6.37 -12.20
C GLU A 190 17.18 6.81 -10.74
N ALA A 191 16.91 5.93 -9.78
CA ALA A 191 17.15 6.18 -8.36
C ALA A 191 18.64 6.44 -8.06
N LEU A 192 19.54 5.64 -8.64
CA LEU A 192 20.98 5.83 -8.49
C LEU A 192 21.44 7.14 -9.15
N ARG A 193 20.94 7.46 -10.35
CA ARG A 193 21.21 8.73 -11.03
C ARG A 193 20.79 9.94 -10.18
N ALA A 194 19.61 9.86 -9.57
CA ALA A 194 19.11 10.89 -8.67
C ALA A 194 19.98 11.02 -7.42
N ALA A 195 20.31 9.90 -6.77
CA ALA A 195 21.15 9.88 -5.56
C ALA A 195 22.56 10.44 -5.80
N LEU A 196 23.12 10.25 -7.00
CA LEU A 196 24.43 10.77 -7.38
C LEU A 196 24.42 12.26 -7.75
N SER A 197 23.27 12.89 -7.95
CA SER A 197 23.19 14.29 -8.38
C SER A 197 23.56 15.24 -7.24
N THR A 198 24.53 16.14 -7.47
CA THR A 198 25.15 17.01 -6.45
C THR A 198 24.32 18.25 -6.09
N THR A 199 23.16 18.45 -6.71
CA THR A 199 22.23 19.50 -6.31
C THR A 199 21.59 19.08 -4.98
N THR A 200 22.14 19.62 -3.89
CA THR A 200 21.59 19.62 -2.53
C THR A 200 20.31 20.45 -2.45
N THR A 201 19.34 20.09 -3.28
CA THR A 201 17.92 20.33 -3.06
C THR A 201 17.29 18.98 -3.31
N THR A 202 16.72 18.41 -2.27
CA THR A 202 15.77 17.29 -2.31
C THR A 202 14.77 17.46 -3.46
N THR A 203 15.11 17.09 -4.69
CA THR A 203 14.18 16.91 -5.81
C THR A 203 13.49 15.55 -5.72
N THR A 204 13.12 15.15 -4.50
CA THR A 204 12.24 14.02 -4.21
C THR A 204 10.90 14.48 -3.65
N ALA A 205 10.61 15.77 -3.76
CA ALA A 205 9.28 16.33 -3.58
C ALA A 205 9.21 17.64 -4.39
N ASP A 206 8.89 17.53 -5.69
CA ASP A 206 7.86 18.47 -6.15
C ASP A 206 6.71 18.22 -5.18
N ALA A 207 6.34 19.24 -4.38
CA ALA A 207 5.31 19.11 -3.36
C ALA A 207 4.15 18.33 -3.98
N SER A 208 3.93 17.10 -3.50
CA SER A 208 2.97 16.18 -4.12
C SER A 208 1.67 16.93 -4.30
N SER A 209 1.23 17.10 -5.54
CA SER A 209 0.01 17.86 -5.78
C SER A 209 -1.16 17.14 -5.11
N PRO A 210 -2.27 17.82 -4.80
CA PRO A 210 -3.49 17.14 -4.36
C PRO A 210 -3.90 15.99 -5.28
N VAL A 211 -3.63 16.12 -6.59
CA VAL A 211 -3.88 15.05 -7.58
C VAL A 211 -2.96 13.85 -7.37
N ASP A 212 -1.68 14.06 -7.04
CA ASP A 212 -0.75 12.97 -6.75
C ASP A 212 -1.16 12.18 -5.49
N VAL A 213 -1.74 12.86 -4.50
CA VAL A 213 -2.30 12.20 -3.31
C VAL A 213 -3.43 11.24 -3.69
N LEU A 214 -4.37 11.70 -4.53
CA LEU A 214 -5.47 10.86 -5.01
C LEU A 214 -4.96 9.69 -5.87
N LEU A 215 -4.01 9.93 -6.77
CA LEU A 215 -3.41 8.88 -7.59
C LEU A 215 -2.64 7.84 -6.76
N LYS A 216 -1.98 8.26 -5.69
CA LYS A 216 -1.32 7.37 -4.71
C LYS A 216 -2.34 6.50 -3.98
N ILE A 217 -3.44 7.09 -3.53
CA ILE A 217 -4.55 6.38 -2.90
C ILE A 217 -5.17 5.36 -3.85
N ASP A 218 -5.45 5.76 -5.10
CA ASP A 218 -5.97 4.87 -6.14
C ASP A 218 -5.00 3.73 -6.46
N ALA A 219 -3.70 4.04 -6.56
CA ALA A 219 -2.65 3.04 -6.75
C ALA A 219 -2.62 2.04 -5.60
N TYR A 220 -2.81 2.53 -4.37
CA TYR A 220 -2.84 1.71 -3.17
C TYR A 220 -4.05 0.76 -3.18
N LYS A 221 -5.25 1.27 -3.48
CA LYS A 221 -6.45 0.42 -3.64
C LYS A 221 -6.22 -0.64 -4.71
N ALA A 222 -5.77 -0.23 -5.89
CA ALA A 222 -5.48 -1.17 -6.97
C ALA A 222 -4.46 -2.24 -6.56
N PHE A 223 -3.39 -1.85 -5.84
CA PHE A 223 -2.39 -2.79 -5.36
C PHE A 223 -2.97 -3.80 -4.36
N SER A 224 -3.84 -3.35 -3.45
CA SER A 224 -4.50 -4.20 -2.46
C SER A 224 -5.47 -5.22 -3.08
N GLU A 225 -6.06 -4.88 -4.24
CA GLU A 225 -6.99 -5.74 -4.97
C GLU A 225 -6.28 -6.82 -5.78
N VAL A 226 -5.13 -6.48 -6.38
CA VAL A 226 -4.42 -7.40 -7.29
C VAL A 226 -3.30 -8.18 -6.60
N CYS A 227 -2.79 -7.77 -5.44
CA CYS A 227 -1.63 -8.40 -4.83
C CYS A 227 -1.80 -8.60 -3.31
N PRO A 228 -1.50 -9.79 -2.77
CA PRO A 228 -1.71 -10.09 -1.35
C PRO A 228 -0.70 -9.40 -0.41
N VAL A 229 0.30 -8.69 -0.94
CA VAL A 229 1.43 -8.15 -0.16
C VAL A 229 0.96 -7.20 0.95
N LEU A 230 0.07 -6.26 0.62
CA LEU A 230 -0.47 -5.30 1.59
C LEU A 230 -1.33 -6.02 2.64
N GLN A 231 -2.28 -6.84 2.19
CA GLN A 231 -3.18 -7.60 3.06
C GLN A 231 -2.43 -8.54 4.00
N PHE A 232 -1.39 -9.21 3.52
CA PHE A 232 -0.54 -10.06 4.36
C PHE A 232 0.13 -9.26 5.46
N ALA A 233 0.71 -8.09 5.14
CA ALA A 233 1.34 -7.24 6.13
C ALA A 233 0.32 -6.78 7.19
N HIS A 234 -0.81 -6.21 6.76
CA HIS A 234 -1.82 -5.68 7.67
C HIS A 234 -2.43 -6.76 8.56
N PHE A 235 -2.88 -7.87 7.99
CA PHE A 235 -3.54 -8.92 8.77
C PHE A 235 -2.57 -9.56 9.76
N THR A 236 -1.32 -9.78 9.36
CA THR A 236 -0.32 -10.32 10.29
C THR A 236 0.01 -9.32 11.40
N CYS A 237 0.13 -8.03 11.08
CA CYS A 237 0.34 -6.97 12.07
C CYS A 237 -0.81 -6.86 13.07
N VAL A 238 -2.05 -6.77 12.56
CA VAL A 238 -3.27 -6.71 13.36
C VAL A 238 -3.40 -7.95 14.24
N GLN A 239 -3.12 -9.14 13.70
CA GLN A 239 -3.21 -10.37 14.48
C GLN A 239 -2.16 -10.41 15.59
N ALA A 240 -0.95 -9.92 15.37
CA ALA A 240 0.05 -9.80 16.43
C ALA A 240 -0.39 -8.86 17.57
N VAL A 241 -1.03 -7.73 17.23
CA VAL A 241 -1.62 -6.81 18.22
C VAL A 241 -2.76 -7.49 18.98
N LEU A 242 -3.65 -8.21 18.29
CA LEU A 242 -4.76 -8.92 18.93
C LEU A 242 -4.30 -10.05 19.84
N ASP A 243 -3.27 -10.80 19.44
CA ASP A 243 -2.72 -11.91 20.23
C ASP A 243 -2.14 -11.42 21.57
N GLU A 244 -1.45 -10.27 21.58
CA GLU A 244 -0.78 -9.76 22.78
C GLU A 244 -1.65 -8.78 23.58
N LEU A 245 -2.44 -7.94 22.91
CA LEU A 245 -3.18 -6.82 23.54
C LEU A 245 -4.70 -6.90 23.39
N GLY A 246 -5.25 -7.92 22.72
CA GLY A 246 -6.70 -8.04 22.48
C GLY A 246 -7.55 -8.14 23.75
N GLY A 247 -6.94 -8.43 24.91
CA GLY A 247 -7.60 -8.40 26.21
C GLY A 247 -7.74 -7.02 26.85
N ALA A 248 -7.03 -6.00 26.35
CA ALA A 248 -7.06 -4.66 26.93
C ALA A 248 -8.41 -3.94 26.72
N ALA A 249 -8.75 -3.04 27.63
CA ALA A 249 -9.92 -2.16 27.48
C ALA A 249 -9.63 -0.98 26.53
N CYS A 250 -8.38 -0.53 26.49
CA CYS A 250 -7.89 0.51 25.59
C CYS A 250 -6.58 0.03 24.97
N ILE A 251 -6.52 -0.04 23.64
CA ILE A 251 -5.29 -0.28 22.87
C ILE A 251 -4.87 1.05 22.28
N HIS A 252 -3.63 1.46 22.53
CA HIS A 252 -3.04 2.65 21.94
C HIS A 252 -1.93 2.25 20.98
N VAL A 253 -2.10 2.52 19.71
CA VAL A 253 -1.11 2.26 18.68
C VAL A 253 -0.30 3.52 18.40
N LEU A 254 1.02 3.42 18.49
CA LEU A 254 1.96 4.41 17.95
C LEU A 254 2.45 3.92 16.59
N ASP A 255 2.17 4.67 15.52
CA ASP A 255 2.46 4.25 14.15
C ASP A 255 3.49 5.16 13.48
N PHE A 256 4.58 4.58 13.00
CA PHE A 256 5.64 5.29 12.26
C PHE A 256 5.44 5.26 10.72
N ASP A 257 4.38 4.62 10.22
CA ASP A 257 4.06 4.46 8.79
C ASP A 257 2.54 4.30 8.61
N ILE A 258 1.78 5.36 8.94
CA ILE A 258 0.31 5.33 8.98
C ILE A 258 -0.33 4.98 7.62
N GLY A 259 0.38 5.22 6.52
CA GLY A 259 -0.09 4.95 5.17
C GLY A 259 -1.45 5.59 4.91
N VAL A 260 -2.41 4.79 4.43
CA VAL A 260 -3.82 5.21 4.23
C VAL A 260 -4.74 4.82 5.41
N GLY A 261 -4.19 4.28 6.51
CA GLY A 261 -4.96 3.88 7.70
C GLY A 261 -5.63 2.50 7.67
N GLU A 262 -5.56 1.76 6.56
CA GLU A 262 -6.29 0.48 6.37
C GLU A 262 -5.97 -0.59 7.44
N GLN A 263 -4.73 -0.63 7.91
CA GLN A 263 -4.32 -1.55 8.97
C GLN A 263 -5.14 -1.34 10.26
N TRP A 264 -5.41 -0.09 10.62
CA TRP A 264 -6.14 0.23 11.85
C TRP A 264 -7.66 0.15 11.66
N ALA A 265 -8.17 0.39 10.46
CA ALA A 265 -9.55 0.04 10.11
C ALA A 265 -9.79 -1.47 10.28
N SER A 266 -8.85 -2.30 9.85
CA SER A 266 -8.90 -3.76 10.06
C SER A 266 -8.90 -4.14 11.55
N LEU A 267 -8.10 -3.45 12.37
CA LEU A 267 -8.12 -3.65 13.82
C LEU A 267 -9.46 -3.23 14.45
N MET A 268 -10.05 -2.11 14.01
CA MET A 268 -11.38 -1.68 14.47
C MET A 268 -12.46 -2.72 14.19
N GLN A 269 -12.47 -3.29 12.97
CA GLN A 269 -13.40 -4.36 12.61
C GLN A 269 -13.30 -5.55 13.56
N GLU A 270 -12.07 -5.98 13.86
CA GLU A 270 -11.84 -7.11 14.75
C GLU A 270 -12.18 -6.79 16.21
N LEU A 271 -11.93 -5.56 16.68
CA LEU A 271 -12.34 -5.10 18.01
C LEU A 271 -13.87 -5.03 18.14
N ALA A 272 -14.57 -4.47 17.15
CA ALA A 272 -16.03 -4.41 17.14
C ALA A 272 -16.66 -5.80 17.27
N ARG A 273 -16.05 -6.82 16.63
CA ARG A 273 -16.53 -8.20 16.64
C ARG A 273 -16.15 -8.98 17.90
N ARG A 274 -14.90 -8.85 18.38
CA ARG A 274 -14.35 -9.68 19.46
C ARG A 274 -14.47 -9.03 20.85
N ARG A 275 -14.46 -7.70 20.91
CA ARG A 275 -14.36 -6.90 22.15
C ARG A 275 -15.23 -5.63 22.06
N PRO A 276 -16.57 -5.76 21.98
CA PRO A 276 -17.44 -4.59 21.95
C PRO A 276 -17.17 -3.65 23.14
N GLY A 277 -16.99 -2.36 22.86
CA GLY A 277 -16.68 -1.34 23.85
C GLY A 277 -15.19 -1.12 24.14
N ALA A 278 -14.29 -1.94 23.58
CA ALA A 278 -12.86 -1.63 23.62
C ALA A 278 -12.56 -0.34 22.85
N THR A 279 -11.70 0.51 23.40
CA THR A 279 -11.25 1.77 22.79
C THR A 279 -9.99 1.53 21.96
N LEU A 280 -9.92 2.15 20.79
CA LEU A 280 -8.70 2.22 19.98
C LEU A 280 -8.21 3.67 19.94
N LYS A 281 -6.95 3.89 20.29
CA LYS A 281 -6.26 5.16 20.03
C LYS A 281 -5.15 4.91 19.02
N VAL A 282 -4.98 5.82 18.07
CA VAL A 282 -3.86 5.79 17.12
C VAL A 282 -3.14 7.13 17.19
N THR A 283 -1.82 7.09 17.35
CA THR A 283 -0.96 8.26 17.22
C THR A 283 0.02 8.00 16.08
N ALA A 284 -0.15 8.72 14.98
CA ALA A 284 0.72 8.65 13.83
C ALA A 284 1.89 9.62 14.00
N LEU A 285 3.12 9.11 13.93
CA LEU A 285 4.37 9.85 14.00
C LEU A 285 4.83 10.13 12.57
N VAL A 286 4.73 11.39 12.17
CA VAL A 286 5.02 11.88 10.81
C VAL A 286 6.31 12.69 10.87
N SER A 287 7.24 12.50 9.93
CA SER A 287 8.46 13.32 9.87
C SER A 287 8.27 14.44 8.85
N THR A 288 8.38 15.69 9.30
CA THR A 288 8.32 16.86 8.43
C THR A 288 9.59 17.02 7.60
N ALA A 289 10.75 16.59 8.12
CA ALA A 289 12.02 16.65 7.40
C ALA A 289 12.05 15.74 6.16
N SER A 290 11.34 14.60 6.21
CA SER A 290 11.23 13.66 5.09
C SER A 290 10.02 13.90 4.19
N GLN A 291 9.16 14.89 4.51
CA GLN A 291 7.86 15.14 3.86
C GLN A 291 7.10 13.83 3.61
N SER A 292 7.02 12.96 4.62
CA SER A 292 6.54 11.59 4.41
C SER A 292 5.07 11.53 3.98
N HIS A 293 4.28 12.54 4.32
CA HIS A 293 2.87 12.68 3.93
C HIS A 293 2.52 14.12 3.54
N HIS A 294 1.67 14.27 2.53
CA HIS A 294 1.07 15.55 2.18
C HIS A 294 -0.06 15.88 3.20
N PRO A 295 -0.30 17.15 3.58
CA PRO A 295 -1.36 17.50 4.55
C PRO A 295 -2.75 16.94 4.20
N LEU A 296 -3.11 16.97 2.91
CA LEU A 296 -4.35 16.35 2.41
C LEU A 296 -4.42 14.85 2.70
N GLU A 297 -3.31 14.12 2.61
CA GLU A 297 -3.26 12.69 2.90
C GLU A 297 -3.62 12.43 4.37
N LEU A 298 -3.05 13.20 5.29
CA LEU A 298 -3.34 13.08 6.73
C LEU A 298 -4.80 13.45 7.04
N GLN A 299 -5.34 14.47 6.37
CA GLN A 299 -6.75 14.83 6.50
C GLN A 299 -7.68 13.69 6.05
N LEU A 300 -7.41 13.11 4.88
CA LEU A 300 -8.19 11.97 4.37
C LEU A 300 -8.08 10.76 5.30
N VAL A 301 -6.89 10.43 5.80
CA VAL A 301 -6.71 9.35 6.78
C VAL A 301 -7.55 9.61 8.04
N HIS A 302 -7.56 10.85 8.53
CA HIS A 302 -8.34 11.22 9.70
C HIS A 302 -9.85 11.06 9.49
N GLU A 303 -10.37 11.62 8.41
CA GLU A 303 -11.79 11.52 8.06
C GLU A 303 -12.21 10.06 7.89
N ASN A 304 -11.45 9.28 7.11
CA ASN A 304 -11.78 7.89 6.82
C ASN A 304 -11.76 7.00 8.06
N LEU A 305 -10.73 7.11 8.90
CA LEU A 305 -10.66 6.33 10.15
C LEU A 305 -11.73 6.75 11.15
N SER A 306 -11.99 8.05 11.29
CA SER A 306 -13.01 8.56 12.22
C SER A 306 -14.40 8.10 11.84
N ASN A 307 -14.72 8.18 10.54
CA ASN A 307 -16.03 7.77 10.10
C ASN A 307 -16.19 6.24 10.15
N PHE A 308 -15.16 5.47 9.76
CA PHE A 308 -15.18 4.02 9.86
C PHE A 308 -15.32 3.54 11.32
N ALA A 309 -14.70 4.24 12.27
CA ALA A 309 -14.89 4.00 13.70
C ALA A 309 -16.34 4.25 14.16
N ALA A 310 -16.98 5.31 13.65
CA ALA A 310 -18.38 5.63 13.94
C ALA A 310 -19.31 4.52 13.43
N GLU A 311 -19.06 3.99 12.23
CA GLU A 311 -19.84 2.88 11.66
C GLU A 311 -19.70 1.59 12.44
N THR A 312 -18.47 1.23 12.77
CA THR A 312 -18.15 0.02 13.54
C THR A 312 -18.45 0.18 15.03
N ARG A 313 -18.83 1.39 15.46
CA ARG A 313 -19.13 1.76 16.85
C ARG A 313 -17.97 1.48 17.81
N VAL A 314 -16.74 1.65 17.32
CA VAL A 314 -15.52 1.55 18.13
C VAL A 314 -15.19 2.94 18.68
N PRO A 315 -15.11 3.14 20.00
CA PRO A 315 -14.58 4.37 20.56
C PRO A 315 -13.16 4.61 20.04
N PHE A 316 -12.95 5.72 19.33
CA PHE A 316 -11.72 5.98 18.59
C PHE A 316 -11.16 7.38 18.80
N GLN A 317 -9.83 7.48 18.85
CA GLN A 317 -9.09 8.75 18.85
C GLN A 317 -7.90 8.64 17.90
N LEU A 318 -7.70 9.67 17.07
CA LEU A 318 -6.53 9.79 16.19
C LEU A 318 -5.79 11.09 16.49
N ALA A 319 -4.46 11.01 16.56
CA ALA A 319 -3.60 12.18 16.64
C ALA A 319 -2.41 12.03 15.68
N PHE A 320 -1.90 13.17 15.20
CA PHE A 320 -0.67 13.23 14.41
C PHE A 320 0.37 14.04 15.17
N PHE A 321 1.60 13.55 15.17
CA PHE A 321 2.73 14.15 15.85
C PHE A 321 3.91 14.27 14.91
N ASP A 322 4.59 15.42 14.93
CA ASP A 322 5.84 15.60 14.20
C ASP A 322 6.98 14.90 14.93
N LEU A 323 7.49 13.80 14.39
CA LEU A 323 8.57 13.02 14.97
C LEU A 323 9.85 13.85 15.18
N ASP A 324 10.08 14.87 14.34
CA ASP A 324 11.28 15.68 14.35
C ASP A 324 11.21 16.82 15.40
N ALA A 325 10.00 17.23 15.80
CA ALA A 325 9.75 18.35 16.71
C ALA A 325 9.06 17.94 18.03
N MET A 326 8.62 16.70 18.16
CA MET A 326 7.85 16.22 19.31
C MET A 326 8.68 16.24 20.61
N ASP A 327 8.07 16.77 21.68
CA ASP A 327 8.54 16.57 23.05
C ASP A 327 8.19 15.15 23.54
N PRO A 328 9.17 14.30 23.88
CA PRO A 328 8.92 12.98 24.45
C PRO A 328 8.01 12.97 25.68
N ALA A 329 7.96 14.05 26.45
CA ALA A 329 7.07 14.17 27.61
C ALA A 329 5.59 14.18 27.23
N GLU A 330 5.25 14.76 26.08
CA GLU A 330 3.87 14.79 25.57
C GLU A 330 3.41 13.38 25.18
N LEU A 331 4.27 12.64 24.48
CA LEU A 331 3.98 11.25 24.09
C LEU A 331 3.82 10.33 25.32
N LEU A 332 4.61 10.55 26.36
CA LEU A 332 4.48 9.86 27.65
C LEU A 332 3.14 10.17 28.34
N ALA A 333 2.66 11.41 28.25
CA ALA A 333 1.40 11.81 28.87
C ALA A 333 0.20 11.15 28.17
N ILE A 334 0.19 11.08 26.85
CA ILE A 334 -0.94 10.52 26.09
C ILE A 334 -1.02 9.00 26.11
N THR A 335 0.11 8.32 26.35
CA THR A 335 0.20 6.85 26.45
C THR A 335 -0.01 6.33 27.87
N ALA A 336 -0.16 7.22 28.86
CA ALA A 336 -0.28 6.85 30.25
C ALA A 336 -1.53 5.98 30.48
N ALA A 337 -1.32 4.80 31.11
CA ALA A 337 -2.34 3.81 31.45
C ALA A 337 -2.93 2.98 30.28
N ASP A 338 -2.47 3.18 29.03
CA ASP A 338 -2.95 2.42 27.88
C ASP A 338 -2.11 1.15 27.62
N ALA A 339 -2.71 0.16 26.93
CA ALA A 339 -1.96 -0.96 26.39
C ALA A 339 -1.33 -0.53 25.05
N VAL A 340 -0.06 -0.11 25.11
CA VAL A 340 0.63 0.50 23.97
C VAL A 340 1.24 -0.55 23.04
N ALA A 341 0.85 -0.54 21.77
CA ALA A 341 1.55 -1.20 20.66
C ALA A 341 2.28 -0.17 19.80
N VAL A 342 3.42 -0.55 19.24
CA VAL A 342 4.19 0.29 18.32
C VAL A 342 4.32 -0.42 16.98
N HIS A 343 3.86 0.21 15.91
CA HIS A 343 4.11 -0.23 14.54
C HIS A 343 5.35 0.49 14.00
N LEU A 344 6.44 -0.25 13.84
CA LEU A 344 7.76 0.27 13.46
C LEU A 344 8.34 -0.54 12.29
N PRO A 345 7.94 -0.27 11.04
CA PRO A 345 8.55 -0.89 9.86
C PRO A 345 10.04 -0.59 9.74
N SER A 346 10.81 -1.51 9.14
CA SER A 346 12.22 -1.24 8.82
C SER A 346 12.32 -0.07 7.84
N GLY A 347 13.22 0.86 8.12
CA GLY A 347 13.45 2.05 7.30
C GLY A 347 12.40 3.17 7.48
N SER A 348 11.44 3.06 8.41
CA SER A 348 10.52 4.18 8.71
C SER A 348 11.17 5.31 9.49
N VAL A 349 12.32 5.04 10.12
CA VAL A 349 13.12 5.99 10.89
C VAL A 349 14.52 6.02 10.31
N HIS A 350 15.10 7.22 10.22
CA HIS A 350 16.48 7.38 9.78
C HIS A 350 17.44 6.57 10.69
N ALA A 351 18.37 5.83 10.09
CA ALA A 351 19.25 4.88 10.77
C ALA A 351 19.91 5.42 12.07
N PRO A 352 20.54 6.60 12.08
CA PRO A 352 21.08 7.23 13.29
C PRO A 352 20.08 7.49 14.42
N ALA A 353 18.80 7.70 14.12
CA ALA A 353 17.76 7.99 15.11
C ALA A 353 17.15 6.72 15.73
N VAL A 354 17.36 5.54 15.11
CA VAL A 354 16.79 4.27 15.57
C VAL A 354 17.08 3.97 17.05
N PRO A 355 18.33 4.09 17.56
CA PRO A 355 18.59 3.82 18.98
C PRO A 355 17.78 4.71 19.94
N SER A 356 17.64 6.00 19.60
CA SER A 356 16.86 6.97 20.38
C SER A 356 15.36 6.64 20.35
N VAL A 357 14.83 6.26 19.19
CA VAL A 357 13.44 5.81 19.05
C VAL A 357 13.17 4.55 19.86
N LEU A 358 14.06 3.55 19.78
CA LEU A 358 13.92 2.33 20.57
C LEU A 358 13.98 2.60 22.07
N HIS A 359 14.83 3.52 22.51
CA HIS A 359 14.87 3.97 23.90
C HIS A 359 13.57 4.67 24.32
N LEU A 360 13.03 5.55 23.48
CA LEU A 360 11.74 6.21 23.69
C LEU A 360 10.61 5.18 23.83
N VAL A 361 10.53 4.21 22.92
CA VAL A 361 9.51 3.15 22.96
C VAL A 361 9.53 2.39 24.29
N ARG A 362 10.72 2.10 24.85
CA ARG A 362 10.82 1.50 26.19
C ARG A 362 10.32 2.43 27.29
N ARG A 363 10.67 3.72 27.23
CA ARG A 363 10.23 4.72 28.21
C ARG A 363 8.71 4.89 28.23
N LEU A 364 8.06 4.78 27.08
CA LEU A 364 6.59 4.81 26.94
C LEU A 364 5.90 3.60 27.58
N GLY A 365 6.67 2.58 28.00
CA GLY A 365 6.09 1.37 28.58
C GLY A 365 5.32 0.53 27.57
N ALA A 366 5.65 0.67 26.27
CA ALA A 366 5.11 -0.13 25.18
C ALA A 366 5.11 -1.62 25.55
N LYS A 367 4.07 -2.35 25.18
CA LYS A 367 3.96 -3.79 25.43
C LYS A 367 4.41 -4.61 24.23
N LEU A 368 4.24 -4.05 23.05
CA LEU A 368 4.49 -4.73 21.79
C LEU A 368 5.10 -3.77 20.78
N ILE A 369 6.13 -4.23 20.06
CA ILE A 369 6.55 -3.67 18.78
C ILE A 369 6.17 -4.68 17.69
N VAL A 370 5.48 -4.22 16.66
CA VAL A 370 5.26 -4.96 15.43
C VAL A 370 6.08 -4.30 14.33
N SER A 371 6.88 -5.08 13.62
CA SER A 371 7.77 -4.59 12.59
C SER A 371 7.62 -5.35 11.30
N VAL A 372 7.57 -4.60 10.20
CA VAL A 372 7.53 -5.09 8.83
C VAL A 372 8.88 -4.82 8.16
N ASP A 373 9.59 -5.89 7.78
CA ASP A 373 10.85 -5.82 7.01
C ASP A 373 10.55 -6.24 5.57
N ARG A 374 10.73 -5.32 4.61
CA ARG A 374 10.40 -5.51 3.19
C ARG A 374 11.53 -6.15 2.38
N SER A 375 12.43 -6.89 3.03
CA SER A 375 13.55 -7.67 2.45
C SER A 375 14.63 -6.89 1.70
N CYS A 376 14.39 -5.61 1.41
CA CYS A 376 15.28 -4.73 0.65
C CYS A 376 16.22 -3.89 1.52
N ASP A 377 15.92 -3.70 2.81
CA ASP A 377 16.72 -2.89 3.73
C ASP A 377 17.73 -3.76 4.48
N ARG A 378 19.02 -3.57 4.16
CA ARG A 378 20.15 -4.32 4.74
C ARG A 378 21.33 -3.39 5.03
N GLY A 379 21.15 -2.47 5.97
CA GLY A 379 22.15 -1.46 6.30
C GLY A 379 23.54 -1.97 6.74
N GLN A 380 23.70 -3.27 7.00
CA GLN A 380 25.00 -3.90 7.24
C GLN A 380 25.82 -4.14 5.96
N LEU A 381 25.19 -4.20 4.79
CA LEU A 381 25.85 -4.46 3.52
C LEU A 381 26.51 -3.19 2.95
N PRO A 382 27.63 -3.30 2.21
CA PRO A 382 28.12 -2.22 1.36
C PRO A 382 27.02 -1.71 0.41
N PHE A 383 27.12 -0.46 -0.03
CA PHE A 383 26.13 0.20 -0.86
C PHE A 383 25.80 -0.59 -2.14
N ALA A 384 26.81 -1.05 -2.89
CA ALA A 384 26.60 -1.75 -4.15
C ALA A 384 25.89 -3.10 -3.94
N ALA A 385 26.30 -3.84 -2.90
CA ALA A 385 25.67 -5.11 -2.53
C ALA A 385 24.21 -4.91 -2.05
N HIS A 386 23.97 -3.87 -1.26
CA HIS A 386 22.63 -3.49 -0.82
C HIS A 386 21.72 -3.14 -2.00
N LEU A 387 22.20 -2.29 -2.92
CA LEU A 387 21.47 -1.89 -4.12
C LEU A 387 21.05 -3.11 -4.93
N PHE A 388 21.97 -4.07 -5.12
CA PHE A 388 21.67 -5.28 -5.89
C PHE A 388 20.65 -6.19 -5.17
N GLN A 389 20.70 -6.29 -3.84
CA GLN A 389 19.69 -7.05 -3.10
C GLN A 389 18.30 -6.38 -3.16
N ALA A 390 18.24 -5.05 -3.03
CA ALA A 390 17.01 -4.30 -3.19
C ALA A 390 16.45 -4.44 -4.62
N PHE A 391 17.32 -4.43 -5.63
CA PHE A 391 16.97 -4.70 -7.02
C PHE A 391 16.35 -6.09 -7.19
N GLN A 392 16.98 -7.15 -6.66
CA GLN A 392 16.42 -8.50 -6.71
C GLN A 392 15.05 -8.60 -6.03
N SER A 393 14.89 -7.94 -4.88
CA SER A 393 13.60 -7.90 -4.16
C SER A 393 12.51 -7.22 -5.00
N CYS A 394 12.87 -6.16 -5.74
CA CYS A 394 11.96 -5.48 -6.66
C CYS A 394 11.57 -6.36 -7.85
N VAL A 395 12.50 -7.14 -8.41
CA VAL A 395 12.20 -8.09 -9.49
C VAL A 395 11.12 -9.07 -9.04
N PHE A 396 11.26 -9.69 -7.86
CA PHE A 396 10.25 -10.61 -7.35
C PHE A 396 8.89 -9.94 -7.11
N LEU A 397 8.87 -8.69 -6.65
CA LEU A 397 7.64 -7.93 -6.46
C LEU A 397 6.94 -7.68 -7.80
N LEU A 398 7.66 -7.21 -8.82
CA LEU A 398 7.10 -6.94 -10.15
C LEU A 398 6.68 -8.23 -10.87
N GLU A 399 7.44 -9.32 -10.73
CA GLU A 399 7.03 -10.64 -11.23
C GLU A 399 5.72 -11.11 -10.57
N SER A 400 5.55 -10.86 -9.27
CA SER A 400 4.34 -11.23 -8.54
C SER A 400 3.11 -10.43 -9.00
N LEU A 401 3.30 -9.16 -9.39
CA LEU A 401 2.26 -8.32 -9.95
C LEU A 401 1.87 -8.78 -11.36
N ASP A 402 2.86 -8.98 -12.24
CA ASP A 402 2.62 -9.42 -13.61
C ASP A 402 1.93 -10.78 -13.66
N ALA A 403 2.30 -11.70 -12.76
CA ALA A 403 1.75 -13.03 -12.74
C ALA A 403 0.23 -13.04 -12.50
N VAL A 404 -0.30 -12.10 -11.70
CA VAL A 404 -1.74 -11.98 -11.43
C VAL A 404 -2.52 -11.51 -12.67
N GLY A 405 -1.83 -11.07 -13.73
CA GLY A 405 -2.47 -10.60 -14.95
C GLY A 405 -3.04 -9.18 -14.81
N THR A 406 -2.43 -8.36 -13.96
CA THR A 406 -2.81 -6.96 -13.78
C THR A 406 -2.74 -6.21 -15.11
N ALA A 407 -3.78 -5.42 -15.41
CA ALA A 407 -3.80 -4.58 -16.60
C ALA A 407 -2.61 -3.61 -16.61
N SER A 408 -2.02 -3.36 -17.77
CA SER A 408 -0.75 -2.63 -17.89
C SER A 408 -0.81 -1.21 -17.31
N ASP A 409 -1.95 -0.54 -17.43
CA ASP A 409 -2.20 0.80 -16.88
C ASP A 409 -2.29 0.78 -15.35
N VAL A 410 -2.93 -0.26 -14.79
CA VAL A 410 -3.02 -0.48 -13.35
C VAL A 410 -1.64 -0.80 -12.77
N ALA A 411 -0.89 -1.70 -13.40
CA ALA A 411 0.48 -2.03 -13.00
C ALA A 411 1.38 -0.78 -13.05
N ALA A 412 1.28 0.02 -14.13
CA ALA A 412 2.03 1.26 -14.26
C ALA A 412 1.71 2.28 -13.16
N LYS A 413 0.43 2.38 -12.78
CA LYS A 413 -0.02 3.24 -11.68
C LYS A 413 0.59 2.78 -10.35
N ILE A 414 0.50 1.48 -10.02
CA ILE A 414 1.08 0.89 -8.81
C ILE A 414 2.58 1.15 -8.76
N GLU A 415 3.28 0.90 -9.86
CA GLU A 415 4.72 1.08 -9.94
C GLU A 415 5.13 2.53 -9.74
N ARG A 416 4.48 3.46 -10.44
CA ARG A 416 4.80 4.89 -10.40
C ARG A 416 4.55 5.51 -9.04
N PHE A 417 3.44 5.19 -8.38
CA PHE A 417 3.01 5.90 -7.17
C PHE A 417 3.38 5.19 -5.87
N LEU A 418 3.70 3.89 -5.91
CA LEU A 418 4.05 3.12 -4.70
C LEU A 418 5.45 2.53 -4.74
N ILE A 419 5.85 1.90 -5.85
CA ILE A 419 7.10 1.13 -5.92
C ILE A 419 8.29 2.06 -6.19
N GLN A 420 8.20 2.92 -7.20
CA GLN A 420 9.27 3.83 -7.58
C GLN A 420 9.68 4.79 -6.45
N PRO A 421 8.75 5.50 -5.75
CA PRO A 421 9.14 6.38 -4.65
C PRO A 421 9.85 5.64 -3.50
N ARG A 422 9.49 4.35 -3.29
CA ARG A 422 10.16 3.50 -2.31
C ARG A 422 11.58 3.12 -2.74
N ILE A 423 11.79 2.82 -4.03
CA ILE A 423 13.13 2.57 -4.59
C ILE A 423 14.00 3.82 -4.48
N ASP A 424 13.47 4.98 -4.87
CA ASP A 424 14.16 6.27 -4.82
C ASP A 424 14.64 6.58 -3.40
N ARG A 425 13.75 6.44 -2.40
CA ARG A 425 14.09 6.61 -0.98
C ARG A 425 15.16 5.63 -0.53
N CYS A 426 14.96 4.33 -0.81
CA CYS A 426 15.87 3.26 -0.41
C CYS A 426 17.29 3.48 -0.93
N VAL A 427 17.44 3.81 -2.22
CA VAL A 427 18.75 4.05 -2.83
C VAL A 427 19.38 5.34 -2.29
N ALA A 428 18.62 6.42 -2.21
CA ALA A 428 19.15 7.71 -1.77
C ALA A 428 19.59 7.70 -0.29
N GLU A 429 18.76 7.14 0.61
CA GLU A 429 19.10 7.01 2.03
C GLU A 429 20.30 6.11 2.25
N ARG A 430 20.35 4.95 1.56
CA ARG A 430 21.50 4.06 1.69
C ARG A 430 22.78 4.68 1.14
N TYR A 431 22.71 5.37 0.01
CA TYR A 431 23.87 6.06 -0.57
C TYR A 431 24.41 7.12 0.39
N ARG A 432 23.55 7.96 0.98
CA ARG A 432 23.95 8.95 1.99
C ARG A 432 24.55 8.32 3.23
N ALA A 433 23.92 7.27 3.76
CA ALA A 433 24.43 6.54 4.92
C ALA A 433 25.81 5.91 4.64
N ALA A 434 25.99 5.30 3.47
CA ALA A 434 27.28 4.72 3.08
C ALA A 434 28.37 5.79 2.93
N ALA A 435 28.05 6.95 2.34
CA ALA A 435 28.97 8.08 2.24
C ALA A 435 29.36 8.68 3.60
N ALA A 436 28.46 8.62 4.60
CA ALA A 436 28.73 9.01 5.98
C ALA A 436 29.54 7.95 6.78
N GLY A 437 29.76 6.76 6.20
CA GLY A 437 30.39 5.63 6.89
C GLY A 437 29.46 4.87 7.84
N ASP A 438 28.15 5.13 7.77
CA ASP A 438 27.15 4.53 8.65
C ASP A 438 26.90 3.07 8.26
N LYS A 439 27.10 2.19 9.25
CA LYS A 439 26.75 0.78 9.19
C LYS A 439 25.77 0.49 10.31
N THR A 440 24.57 0.07 9.95
CA THR A 440 23.58 -0.39 10.94
C THR A 440 23.64 -1.92 11.04
N PRO A 441 23.58 -2.48 12.27
CA PRO A 441 23.34 -3.90 12.43
C PRO A 441 22.02 -4.31 11.77
N PRO A 442 21.82 -5.61 11.46
CA PRO A 442 20.53 -6.10 10.99
C PRO A 442 19.38 -5.64 11.89
N TRP A 443 18.26 -5.22 11.31
CA TRP A 443 17.13 -4.64 12.03
C TRP A 443 16.69 -5.43 13.27
N ARG A 444 16.54 -6.75 13.11
CA ARG A 444 16.21 -7.67 14.22
C ARG A 444 17.26 -7.68 15.33
N ALA A 445 18.54 -7.57 14.98
CA ALA A 445 19.62 -7.50 15.95
C ALA A 445 19.59 -6.18 16.71
N MET A 446 19.21 -5.07 16.07
CA MET A 446 19.01 -3.79 16.74
C MET A 446 17.89 -3.88 17.80
N LEU A 447 16.73 -4.45 17.44
CA LEU A 447 15.64 -4.70 18.40
C LEU A 447 16.11 -5.59 19.57
N ALA A 448 16.77 -6.71 19.29
CA ALA A 448 17.29 -7.58 20.34
C ALA A 448 18.32 -6.86 21.24
N SER A 449 19.22 -6.06 20.66
CA SER A 449 20.24 -5.30 21.41
C SER A 449 19.65 -4.20 22.28
N ALA A 450 18.51 -3.64 21.86
CA ALA A 450 17.73 -2.71 22.68
C ALA A 450 16.90 -3.42 23.76
N GLY A 451 17.02 -4.75 23.88
CA GLY A 451 16.39 -5.58 24.92
C GLY A 451 14.96 -6.01 24.61
N PHE A 452 14.50 -5.90 23.37
CA PHE A 452 13.19 -6.43 22.96
C PHE A 452 13.29 -7.93 22.69
N VAL A 453 12.26 -8.68 23.08
CA VAL A 453 12.24 -10.14 22.99
C VAL A 453 11.30 -10.57 21.87
N PRO A 454 11.73 -11.38 20.88
CA PRO A 454 10.87 -11.77 19.77
C PRO A 454 9.71 -12.64 20.25
N VAL A 455 8.51 -12.33 19.76
CA VAL A 455 7.27 -13.08 19.98
C VAL A 455 7.11 -14.08 18.83
N GLN A 456 6.67 -15.30 19.14
CA GLN A 456 6.40 -16.30 18.11
C GLN A 456 5.07 -15.99 17.42
N ALA A 457 5.07 -15.89 16.09
CA ALA A 457 3.83 -15.83 15.32
C ALA A 457 2.89 -16.99 15.69
N SER A 458 1.62 -16.68 15.93
CA SER A 458 0.62 -17.68 16.30
C SER A 458 0.26 -18.56 15.10
N SER A 459 -0.16 -19.80 15.38
CA SER A 459 -0.69 -20.69 14.34
C SER A 459 -1.97 -20.13 13.69
N PHE A 460 -2.70 -19.27 14.41
CA PHE A 460 -3.86 -18.58 13.86
C PHE A 460 -3.45 -17.52 12.82
N ALA A 461 -2.43 -16.71 13.11
CA ALA A 461 -1.87 -15.76 12.15
C ALA A 461 -1.33 -16.46 10.89
N GLU A 462 -0.64 -17.59 11.07
CA GLU A 462 -0.14 -18.42 9.97
C GLU A 462 -1.29 -18.97 9.10
N ALA A 463 -2.31 -19.56 9.72
CA ALA A 463 -3.49 -20.07 9.00
C ALA A 463 -4.28 -18.97 8.28
N GLN A 464 -4.37 -17.77 8.88
CA GLN A 464 -5.00 -16.60 8.25
C GLN A 464 -4.21 -16.16 7.00
N ALA A 465 -2.89 -16.09 7.11
CA ALA A 465 -2.02 -15.73 5.99
C ALA A 465 -2.09 -16.78 4.87
N GLU A 466 -2.09 -18.08 5.19
CA GLU A 466 -2.29 -19.13 4.20
C GLU A 466 -3.67 -19.05 3.53
N SER A 467 -4.72 -18.75 4.29
CA SER A 467 -6.08 -18.58 3.77
C SER A 467 -6.18 -17.40 2.81
N LEU A 468 -5.49 -16.30 3.11
CA LEU A 468 -5.36 -15.17 2.21
C LEU A 468 -4.75 -15.61 0.86
N LEU A 469 -3.66 -16.37 0.87
CA LEU A 469 -3.00 -16.82 -0.36
C LEU A 469 -3.86 -17.76 -1.21
N LYS A 470 -4.75 -18.55 -0.59
CA LYS A 470 -5.67 -19.43 -1.32
C LYS A 470 -6.69 -18.68 -2.18
N LYS A 471 -6.93 -17.39 -1.88
CA LYS A 471 -7.85 -16.53 -2.65
C LYS A 471 -7.19 -15.90 -3.87
N VAL A 472 -5.86 -15.89 -3.92
CA VAL A 472 -5.12 -15.30 -5.03
C VAL A 472 -5.20 -16.26 -6.22
N PRO A 473 -5.58 -15.79 -7.42
CA PRO A 473 -5.83 -16.66 -8.57
C PRO A 473 -4.58 -17.33 -9.16
N VAL A 474 -3.40 -17.03 -8.61
CA VAL A 474 -2.10 -17.51 -9.13
C VAL A 474 -1.31 -18.28 -8.09
N ARG A 475 -0.53 -19.24 -8.59
CA ARG A 475 0.46 -19.97 -7.78
C ARG A 475 1.79 -19.21 -7.77
N GLY A 476 2.50 -19.27 -6.65
CA GLY A 476 3.82 -18.67 -6.52
C GLY A 476 4.01 -17.98 -5.17
N PHE A 477 2.93 -17.47 -4.57
CA PHE A 477 2.96 -16.98 -3.19
C PHE A 477 3.07 -18.14 -2.19
N ARG A 478 3.87 -17.95 -1.14
CA ARG A 478 3.92 -18.85 0.02
C ARG A 478 4.19 -18.07 1.30
N VAL A 479 3.74 -18.63 2.42
CA VAL A 479 4.08 -18.16 3.76
C VAL A 479 5.13 -19.09 4.36
N GLU A 480 6.13 -18.53 5.02
CA GLU A 480 7.11 -19.27 5.81
C GLU A 480 7.16 -18.70 7.23
N LYS A 481 7.09 -19.59 8.23
CA LYS A 481 7.38 -19.22 9.61
C LYS A 481 8.87 -19.32 9.87
N ARG A 482 9.53 -18.18 10.10
CA ARG A 482 10.99 -18.10 10.27
C ARG A 482 11.37 -17.28 11.50
N ALA A 483 12.02 -17.94 12.46
CA ALA A 483 12.53 -17.31 13.69
C ALA A 483 11.48 -16.42 14.41
N GLY A 484 10.25 -16.95 14.57
CA GLY A 484 9.12 -16.24 15.19
C GLY A 484 8.39 -15.23 14.31
N SER A 485 8.83 -15.03 13.07
CA SER A 485 8.21 -14.10 12.10
C SER A 485 7.42 -14.87 11.05
N LEU A 486 6.45 -14.24 10.42
CA LEU A 486 5.85 -14.75 9.17
C LEU A 486 6.46 -14.02 7.99
N VAL A 487 6.86 -14.77 6.97
CA VAL A 487 7.54 -14.28 5.79
C VAL A 487 6.71 -14.60 4.57
N LEU A 488 6.38 -13.58 3.78
CA LEU A 488 5.73 -13.73 2.49
C LEU A 488 6.79 -13.82 1.39
N HIS A 489 6.65 -14.84 0.56
CA HIS A 489 7.50 -15.04 -0.60
C HIS A 489 6.68 -15.04 -1.89
N TRP A 490 7.34 -14.64 -2.97
CA TRP A 490 6.97 -14.98 -4.33
C TRP A 490 8.07 -15.87 -4.89
N GLN A 491 7.76 -17.12 -5.24
CA GLN A 491 8.66 -18.01 -5.99
C GLN A 491 10.12 -18.01 -5.52
N ARG A 492 10.52 -18.51 -4.37
CA ARG A 492 11.93 -18.43 -3.86
C ARG A 492 12.33 -17.03 -3.36
N GLY A 493 11.90 -15.95 -3.99
CA GLY A 493 12.13 -14.58 -3.54
C GLY A 493 11.35 -14.22 -2.28
N GLU A 494 11.99 -13.51 -1.35
CA GLU A 494 11.33 -12.92 -0.18
C GLU A 494 10.74 -11.56 -0.55
N LEU A 495 9.46 -11.33 -0.24
CA LEU A 495 8.81 -10.04 -0.47
C LEU A 495 8.86 -9.20 0.81
N LEU A 496 8.36 -9.73 1.91
CA LEU A 496 8.44 -9.08 3.22
C LEU A 496 8.30 -10.09 4.35
N SER A 497 8.67 -9.67 5.56
CA SER A 497 8.42 -10.38 6.81
C SER A 497 7.78 -9.48 7.85
N VAL A 498 6.92 -10.07 8.68
CA VAL A 498 6.31 -9.41 9.83
C VAL A 498 6.77 -10.12 11.10
N SER A 499 7.26 -9.34 12.05
CA SER A 499 7.76 -9.84 13.33
C SER A 499 7.24 -9.01 14.49
N ALA A 500 6.95 -9.67 15.60
CA ALA A 500 6.47 -9.04 16.82
C ALA A 500 7.51 -9.19 17.94
N TRP A 501 7.59 -8.19 18.82
CA TRP A 501 8.61 -8.11 19.86
C TRP A 501 8.01 -7.53 21.14
N ARG A 502 8.24 -8.21 22.27
CA ARG A 502 7.79 -7.78 23.60
C ARG A 502 8.86 -6.90 24.24
N CYS A 503 8.44 -5.82 24.90
CA CYS A 503 9.32 -4.83 25.51
C CYS A 503 9.79 -5.19 26.91
#